data_AF-A0A1S3DSK1-F1
#
_entry.id   AF-A0A1S3DSK1-F1
#
_cell.length_a   1.000
_cell.length_b   1.000
_cell.length_c   1.000
_cell.angle_alpha   90.00
_cell.angle_beta   90.00
_cell.angle_gamma   90.00
#
_symmetry.space_group_name_H-M   'P 1'
#
loop_
_entity.id
_entity.type
_entity.pdbx_description
1 polymer ?
#
loop_
_entity_poly.entity_id
_entity_poly.type
_entity_poly.pdbx_seq_one_letter_code
_entity_poly.pdbx_strand_id
1 'polypeptide(L)'
;VIYIQALILVILAGKLVKKIFFGQLRAAEFEHLMERSWYAVTETCLAFTVFKDDFSPKFVALFTLLLFLKAFHWLTEDRVDFMERSPMISYIFHIRIIVLLTVLGLLDLYFVVGAYQTTVTKGASVMIVFGFEYAILLTVCVNILIKYALHTIDLNREIFWESKAVFFLYMELVM
;
A
#
# COMPACT_ATOMS: atom_id res chain seq x y z
N VAL A 1 -1.43 -8.46 28.96
CA VAL A 1 -1.38 -6.98 29.09
C VAL A 1 -0.57 -6.33 27.97
N ILE A 2 0.71 -6.67 27.80
CA ILE A 2 1.61 -6.06 26.79
C ILE A 2 1.09 -6.19 25.34
N TYR A 3 0.60 -7.37 24.93
CA TYR A 3 0.08 -7.57 23.56
C TYR A 3 -1.15 -6.71 23.24
N ILE A 4 -2.04 -6.50 24.21
CA ILE A 4 -3.24 -5.67 24.05
C ILE A 4 -2.82 -4.19 23.93
N GLN A 5 -1.84 -3.75 24.72
CA GLN A 5 -1.29 -2.39 24.62
C GLN A 5 -0.64 -2.15 23.26
N ALA A 6 0.13 -3.12 22.74
CA ALA A 6 0.71 -3.06 21.41
C ALA A 6 -0.35 -2.96 20.30
N LEU A 7 -1.42 -3.76 20.39
CA LEU A 7 -2.54 -3.71 19.45
C LEU A 7 -3.23 -2.34 19.46
N ILE A 8 -3.48 -1.78 20.64
CA ILE A 8 -4.08 -0.45 20.79
C ILE A 8 -3.18 0.61 20.14
N LEU A 9 -1.87 0.54 20.36
CA LEU A 9 -0.90 1.46 19.74
C LEU A 9 -0.94 1.39 18.21
N VAL A 10 -0.99 0.19 17.63
CA VAL A 10 -1.10 0.01 16.17
C VAL A 10 -2.40 0.63 15.64
N ILE A 11 -3.52 0.41 16.32
CA ILE A 11 -4.82 0.99 15.93
C ILE A 11 -4.79 2.52 16.03
N LEU A 12 -4.19 3.06 17.09
CA LEU A 12 -4.05 4.50 17.28
C LEU A 12 -3.14 5.13 16.22
N ALA A 13 -2.01 4.48 15.91
CA ALA A 13 -1.12 4.90 14.82
C ALA A 13 -1.87 4.90 13.48
N GLY A 14 -2.68 3.88 13.20
CA GLY A 14 -3.55 3.83 12.02
C GLY A 14 -4.53 4.98 11.94
N LYS A 15 -5.23 5.27 13.03
CA LYS A 15 -6.14 6.42 13.10
C LYS A 15 -5.41 7.75 12.90
N LEU A 16 -4.20 7.88 13.43
CA LEU A 16 -3.37 9.07 13.27
C LEU A 16 -2.94 9.27 11.82
N VAL A 17 -2.33 8.26 11.19
CA VAL A 17 -1.89 8.30 9.79
C VAL A 17 -3.08 8.55 8.87
N LYS A 18 -4.21 7.87 9.10
CA LYS A 18 -5.48 8.15 8.41
C LYS A 18 -5.87 9.62 8.50
N LYS A 19 -5.86 10.19 9.71
CA LYS A 19 -6.28 11.58 9.94
C LYS A 19 -5.33 12.59 9.28
N ILE A 20 -4.02 12.33 9.32
CA ILE A 20 -2.99 13.22 8.77
C ILE A 20 -3.04 13.25 7.23
N PHE A 21 -3.05 12.08 6.59
CA PHE A 21 -2.91 11.98 5.13
C PHE A 21 -4.25 12.00 4.39
N PHE A 22 -5.29 11.36 4.92
CA PHE A 22 -6.57 11.17 4.22
C PHE A 22 -7.70 12.05 4.77
N GLY A 23 -7.59 12.54 6.00
CA GLY A 23 -8.67 13.31 6.63
C GLY A 23 -9.93 12.46 6.82
N GLN A 24 -11.00 12.77 6.07
CA GLN A 24 -12.23 11.99 6.06
C GLN A 24 -12.19 10.94 4.92
N LEU A 25 -12.25 9.67 5.30
CA LEU A 25 -12.44 8.58 4.34
C LEU A 25 -13.88 8.58 3.83
N ARG A 26 -14.02 8.41 2.52
CA ARG A 26 -15.31 8.24 1.85
C ARG A 26 -15.84 6.83 2.09
N ALA A 27 -17.15 6.65 2.00
CA ALA A 27 -17.78 5.35 2.16
C ALA A 27 -17.23 4.31 1.18
N ALA A 28 -17.08 4.68 -0.10
CA ALA A 28 -16.52 3.81 -1.14
C ALA A 28 -15.08 3.34 -0.85
N GLU A 29 -14.22 4.23 -0.34
CA GLU A 29 -12.84 3.87 0.04
C GLU A 29 -12.82 2.89 1.21
N PHE A 30 -13.74 3.05 2.16
CA PHE A 30 -13.85 2.14 3.29
C PHE A 30 -14.37 0.76 2.85
N GLU A 31 -15.34 0.73 1.94
CA GLU A 31 -15.90 -0.49 1.39
C GLU A 31 -14.86 -1.28 0.59
N HIS A 32 -14.19 -0.64 -0.37
CA HIS A 32 -13.08 -1.24 -1.12
C HIS A 32 -11.97 -1.74 -0.19
N LEU A 33 -11.60 -0.94 0.83
CA LEU A 33 -10.59 -1.34 1.79
C LEU A 33 -11.00 -2.61 2.56
N MET A 34 -12.26 -2.69 3.02
CA MET A 34 -12.76 -3.84 3.76
C MET A 34 -12.78 -5.11 2.90
N GLU A 35 -13.25 -5.01 1.65
CA GLU A 35 -13.27 -6.13 0.71
C GLU A 35 -11.84 -6.64 0.44
N ARG A 36 -10.95 -5.75 -0.01
CA ARG A 36 -9.54 -6.10 -0.30
C ARG A 36 -8.82 -6.65 0.94
N SER A 37 -9.11 -6.11 2.12
CA SER A 37 -8.50 -6.59 3.38
C SER A 37 -8.88 -8.02 3.69
N TRP A 38 -10.15 -8.39 3.49
CA TRP A 38 -10.60 -9.76 3.72
C TRP A 38 -9.89 -10.74 2.78
N TYR A 39 -9.81 -10.41 1.49
CA TYR A 39 -9.07 -11.22 0.51
C TYR A 39 -7.60 -11.36 0.86
N ALA A 40 -6.89 -10.26 1.12
CA ALA A 40 -5.47 -10.32 1.46
C ALA A 40 -5.20 -11.11 2.74
N VAL A 41 -6.07 -11.01 3.75
CA VAL A 41 -5.96 -11.85 4.95
C VAL A 41 -6.06 -13.33 4.58
N THR A 42 -7.05 -13.70 3.77
CA THR A 42 -7.23 -15.11 3.38
C THR A 42 -6.07 -15.66 2.54
N GLU A 43 -5.59 -14.93 1.53
CA GLU A 43 -4.46 -15.33 0.70
C GLU A 43 -3.19 -15.50 1.52
N THR A 44 -2.92 -14.53 2.39
CA THR A 44 -1.72 -14.55 3.22
C THR A 44 -1.79 -15.69 4.24
N CYS A 45 -2.95 -15.91 4.87
CA CYS A 45 -3.18 -17.07 5.74
C CYS A 45 -2.98 -18.39 5.00
N LEU A 46 -3.44 -18.51 3.75
CA LEU A 46 -3.23 -19.71 2.92
C LEU A 46 -1.75 -19.93 2.63
N ALA A 47 -1.02 -18.91 2.18
CA ALA A 47 0.42 -18.99 1.93
C ALA A 47 1.20 -19.42 3.18
N PHE A 48 0.74 -19.01 4.37
CA PHE A 48 1.38 -19.34 5.63
C PHE A 48 1.03 -20.71 6.21
N THR A 49 -0.02 -21.39 5.71
CA THR A 49 -0.24 -22.80 6.07
C THR A 49 0.94 -23.70 5.66
N VAL A 50 1.72 -23.27 4.65
CA VAL A 50 2.97 -23.91 4.23
C VAL A 50 4.09 -23.77 5.28
N PHE A 51 4.04 -22.74 6.13
CA PHE A 51 5.04 -22.44 7.17
C PHE A 51 4.46 -22.59 8.58
N LYS A 52 3.71 -23.67 8.80
CA LYS A 52 2.97 -23.98 10.04
C LYS A 52 3.80 -23.82 11.34
N ASP A 53 5.09 -24.12 11.30
CA ASP A 53 5.95 -24.18 12.50
C ASP A 53 6.49 -22.80 12.95
N ASP A 54 6.27 -21.72 12.19
CA ASP A 54 6.80 -20.37 12.45
C ASP A 54 5.81 -19.40 13.12
N PHE A 55 4.70 -19.90 13.67
CA PHE A 55 3.64 -19.08 14.26
C PHE A 55 4.07 -18.45 15.60
N SER A 56 4.78 -17.32 15.52
CA SER A 56 5.30 -16.56 16.66
C SER A 56 4.60 -15.20 16.85
N PRO A 57 4.63 -14.58 18.04
CA PRO A 57 4.13 -13.21 18.21
C PRO A 57 4.81 -12.19 17.28
N LYS A 58 6.07 -12.44 16.89
CA LYS A 58 6.79 -11.61 15.92
C LYS A 58 6.15 -11.69 14.53
N PHE A 59 5.70 -12.88 14.13
CA PHE A 59 4.98 -13.08 12.88
C PHE A 59 3.67 -12.28 12.85
N VAL A 60 2.87 -12.32 13.92
CA VAL A 60 1.62 -11.54 13.99
C VAL A 60 1.89 -10.04 13.85
N ALA A 61 2.98 -9.55 14.44
CA ALA A 61 3.38 -8.15 14.29
C ALA A 61 3.79 -7.80 12.85
N LEU A 62 4.61 -8.64 12.20
CA LEU A 62 5.01 -8.46 10.80
C LEU A 62 3.83 -8.53 9.84
N PHE A 63 2.91 -9.47 10.07
CA PHE A 63 1.68 -9.60 9.29
C PHE A 63 0.76 -8.39 9.45
N THR A 64 0.55 -7.94 10.69
CA THR A 64 -0.25 -6.75 10.96
C THR A 64 0.34 -5.51 10.29
N LEU A 65 1.67 -5.37 10.33
CA LEU A 65 2.38 -4.29 9.67
C LEU A 65 2.26 -4.36 8.14
N LEU A 66 2.38 -5.55 7.54
CA LEU A 66 2.20 -5.75 6.11
C LEU A 66 0.79 -5.33 5.67
N LEU A 67 -0.25 -5.83 6.35
CA LEU A 67 -1.64 -5.45 6.06
C LEU A 67 -1.87 -3.95 6.21
N PHE A 68 -1.23 -3.34 7.20
CA PHE A 68 -1.29 -1.90 7.42
C PHE A 68 -0.72 -1.12 6.24
N LEU A 69 0.47 -1.47 5.77
CA LEU A 69 1.07 -0.83 4.59
C LEU A 69 0.24 -1.09 3.32
N LYS A 70 -0.26 -2.30 3.13
CA LYS A 70 -1.12 -2.68 2.00
C LYS A 70 -2.42 -1.86 1.98
N ALA A 71 -3.03 -1.63 3.15
CA ALA A 71 -4.18 -0.74 3.30
C ALA A 71 -3.89 0.71 2.87
N PHE A 72 -2.72 1.27 3.21
CA PHE A 72 -2.37 2.63 2.79
C PHE A 72 -2.08 2.73 1.29
N HIS A 73 -1.49 1.71 0.69
CA HIS A 73 -1.35 1.65 -0.77
C HIS A 73 -2.70 1.68 -1.47
N TRP A 74 -3.63 0.82 -1.07
CA TRP A 74 -4.98 0.80 -1.64
C TRP A 74 -5.73 2.11 -1.45
N LEU A 75 -5.66 2.71 -0.26
CA LEU A 75 -6.28 4.02 -0.04
C LEU A 75 -5.64 5.12 -0.90
N THR A 76 -4.33 5.07 -1.12
CA THR A 76 -3.63 6.03 -1.98
C THR A 76 -4.03 5.85 -3.43
N GLU A 77 -4.14 4.61 -3.90
CA GLU A 77 -4.67 4.27 -5.22
C GLU A 77 -6.08 4.82 -5.42
N ASP A 78 -7.03 4.53 -4.52
CA ASP A 78 -8.41 5.03 -4.59
C ASP A 78 -8.49 6.57 -4.63
N ARG A 79 -7.54 7.25 -3.99
CA ARG A 79 -7.44 8.72 -4.01
C ARG A 79 -6.91 9.25 -5.32
N VAL A 80 -5.91 8.58 -5.89
CA VAL A 80 -5.35 8.93 -7.21
C VAL A 80 -6.39 8.66 -8.30
N ASP A 81 -7.11 7.55 -8.25
CA ASP A 81 -8.18 7.23 -9.21
C ASP A 81 -9.37 8.21 -9.09
N PHE A 82 -9.64 8.72 -7.89
CA PHE A 82 -10.63 9.77 -7.71
C PHE A 82 -10.19 11.13 -8.27
N MET A 83 -8.88 11.38 -8.37
CA MET A 83 -8.35 12.61 -8.94
C MET A 83 -8.85 12.82 -10.37
N GLU A 84 -9.00 11.75 -11.15
CA GLU A 84 -9.55 11.80 -12.50
C GLU A 84 -10.99 12.32 -12.55
N ARG A 85 -11.79 11.99 -11.54
CA ARG A 85 -13.23 12.32 -11.49
C ARG A 85 -13.50 13.66 -10.82
N SER A 86 -12.47 14.30 -10.23
CA SER A 86 -12.64 15.51 -9.43
C SER A 86 -12.17 16.77 -10.17
N PRO A 87 -13.06 17.74 -10.44
CA PRO A 87 -12.71 18.91 -11.24
C PRO A 87 -11.87 19.96 -10.49
N MET A 88 -11.69 19.84 -9.17
CA MET A 88 -10.98 20.84 -8.35
C MET A 88 -10.04 20.17 -7.34
N ILE A 89 -8.75 20.10 -7.67
CA ILE A 89 -7.71 19.51 -6.81
C ILE A 89 -6.88 20.62 -6.18
N SER A 90 -6.74 20.58 -4.85
CA SER A 90 -5.96 21.55 -4.09
C SER A 90 -4.46 21.18 -4.10
N TYR A 91 -3.58 22.18 -4.07
CA TYR A 91 -2.13 21.97 -3.88
C TYR A 91 -1.78 21.16 -2.62
N ILE A 92 -2.59 21.28 -1.55
CA ILE A 92 -2.40 20.50 -0.31
C ILE A 92 -2.59 19.00 -0.57
N PHE A 93 -3.50 18.63 -1.48
CA PHE A 93 -3.72 17.24 -1.85
C PHE A 93 -2.48 16.65 -2.53
N HIS A 94 -1.91 17.36 -3.51
CA HIS A 94 -0.69 16.93 -4.20
C HIS A 94 0.47 16.70 -3.21
N ILE A 95 0.69 17.63 -2.28
CA ILE A 95 1.73 17.48 -1.25
C ILE A 95 1.47 16.24 -0.39
N ARG A 96 0.24 16.02 0.07
CA ARG A 96 -0.10 14.85 0.91
C ARG A 96 0.14 13.53 0.19
N ILE A 97 -0.28 13.41 -1.07
CA ILE A 97 -0.12 12.19 -1.86
C ILE A 97 1.36 11.92 -2.17
N ILE A 98 2.13 12.93 -2.60
CA ILE A 98 3.55 12.77 -2.89
C ILE A 98 4.32 12.35 -1.62
N VAL A 99 4.08 13.01 -0.49
CA VAL A 99 4.73 12.66 0.78
C VAL A 99 4.34 11.26 1.22
N LEU A 100 3.07 10.90 1.10
CA LEU A 100 2.59 9.57 1.48
C LEU A 100 3.24 8.47 0.62
N LEU A 101 3.23 8.61 -0.72
CA LEU A 101 3.87 7.66 -1.63
C LEU A 101 5.37 7.53 -1.37
N THR A 102 6.05 8.64 -1.10
CA THR A 102 7.49 8.63 -0.79
C THR A 102 7.76 7.87 0.50
N VAL A 103 6.97 8.10 1.55
CA VAL A 103 7.11 7.40 2.84
C VAL A 103 6.80 5.91 2.68
N LEU A 104 5.74 5.55 1.96
CA LEU A 104 5.38 4.16 1.73
C LEU A 104 6.46 3.42 0.93
N GLY A 105 6.93 3.98 -0.18
CA GLY A 105 7.99 3.35 -0.98
C GLY A 105 9.32 3.21 -0.24
N LEU A 106 9.69 4.16 0.62
CA LEU A 106 10.87 4.04 1.48
C LEU A 106 10.71 2.94 2.54
N LEU A 107 9.51 2.79 3.12
CA LEU A 107 9.21 1.72 4.06
C LEU A 107 9.27 0.35 3.38
N ASP A 108 8.65 0.20 2.21
CA ASP A 108 8.67 -1.04 1.45
C ASP A 108 10.11 -1.47 1.13
N LEU A 109 10.93 -0.53 0.62
CA LEU A 109 12.32 -0.80 0.28
C LEU A 109 13.15 -1.16 1.53
N TYR A 110 12.92 -0.47 2.65
CA TYR A 110 13.54 -0.81 3.94
C TYR A 110 13.18 -2.25 4.38
N PHE A 111 11.91 -2.63 4.28
CA PHE A 111 11.48 -3.98 4.67
C PHE A 111 11.97 -5.06 3.70
N VAL A 112 12.05 -4.80 2.39
CA VAL A 112 12.65 -5.70 1.40
C VAL A 112 14.13 -5.95 1.73
N VAL A 113 14.89 -4.89 2.00
CA VAL A 113 16.31 -5.00 2.38
C VAL A 113 16.46 -5.76 3.70
N GLY A 114 15.63 -5.48 4.70
CA GLY A 114 15.63 -6.19 5.98
C GLY A 114 15.29 -7.67 5.84
N ALA A 115 14.31 -8.01 5.00
CA ALA A 115 13.96 -9.39 4.68
C ALA A 115 15.12 -10.11 3.99
N TYR A 116 15.72 -9.48 2.97
CA TYR A 116 16.89 -10.00 2.26
C TYR A 116 18.06 -10.30 3.20
N GLN A 117 18.44 -9.34 4.05
CA GLN A 117 19.53 -9.52 5.02
C GLN A 117 19.23 -10.64 6.02
N THR A 118 17.98 -10.75 6.48
CA THR A 118 17.58 -11.82 7.40
C THR A 118 17.65 -13.19 6.73
N THR A 119 17.23 -13.29 5.47
CA THR A 119 17.31 -14.54 4.68
C THR A 119 18.75 -14.96 4.45
N VAL A 120 19.65 -14.04 4.12
CA VAL A 120 21.07 -14.36 3.89
C VAL A 120 21.74 -14.83 5.18
N THR A 121 21.42 -14.23 6.33
CA THR A 121 22.08 -14.53 7.60
C THR A 121 21.51 -15.75 8.32
N LYS A 122 20.20 -16.00 8.23
CA LYS A 122 19.48 -17.05 8.97
C LYS A 122 18.93 -18.18 8.11
N GLY A 123 19.07 -18.08 6.79
CA GLY A 123 18.52 -19.04 5.83
C GLY A 123 17.07 -18.75 5.44
N ALA A 124 16.51 -19.64 4.62
CA ALA A 124 15.13 -19.51 4.13
C ALA A 124 14.12 -19.64 5.28
N SER A 125 13.23 -18.67 5.39
CA SER A 125 12.18 -18.58 6.41
C SER A 125 11.01 -17.75 5.87
N VAL A 126 9.96 -17.56 6.68
CA VAL A 126 8.78 -16.72 6.35
C VAL A 126 9.16 -15.30 5.92
N MET A 127 10.35 -14.81 6.31
CA MET A 127 10.86 -13.52 5.84
C MET A 127 10.96 -13.40 4.32
N ILE A 128 11.16 -14.51 3.58
CA ILE A 128 11.15 -14.49 2.11
C ILE A 128 9.76 -14.13 1.59
N VAL A 129 8.71 -14.74 2.15
CA VAL A 129 7.32 -14.47 1.76
C VAL A 129 6.96 -13.02 2.03
N PHE A 130 7.31 -12.51 3.22
CA PHE A 130 7.14 -11.10 3.54
C PHE A 130 7.93 -10.19 2.61
N GLY A 131 9.20 -10.52 2.32
CA GLY A 131 10.04 -9.77 1.40
C GLY A 131 9.44 -9.69 -0.01
N PHE A 132 8.83 -10.77 -0.48
CA PHE A 132 8.11 -10.80 -1.75
C PHE A 132 6.85 -9.92 -1.73
N GLU A 133 6.05 -10.01 -0.67
CA GLU A 133 4.88 -9.12 -0.50
C GLU A 133 5.28 -7.64 -0.45
N TYR A 134 6.37 -7.28 0.25
CA TYR A 134 6.87 -5.90 0.25
C TYR A 134 7.42 -5.48 -1.13
N ALA A 135 8.01 -6.39 -1.90
CA ALA A 135 8.42 -6.10 -3.27
C ALA A 135 7.22 -5.87 -4.20
N ILE A 136 6.13 -6.63 -4.03
CA ILE A 136 4.86 -6.38 -4.73
C ILE A 136 4.32 -4.99 -4.35
N LEU A 137 4.32 -4.64 -3.06
CA LEU A 137 3.89 -3.31 -2.62
C LEU A 137 4.72 -2.20 -3.26
N LEU A 138 6.04 -2.38 -3.40
CA LEU A 138 6.90 -1.43 -4.09
C LEU A 138 6.49 -1.24 -5.57
N THR A 139 6.19 -2.33 -6.28
CA THR A 139 5.67 -2.26 -7.67
C THR A 139 4.33 -1.52 -7.72
N VAL A 140 3.41 -1.81 -6.78
CA VAL A 140 2.14 -1.09 -6.65
C VAL A 140 2.37 0.39 -6.38
N CYS A 141 3.32 0.75 -5.52
CA CYS A 141 3.68 2.14 -5.24
C CYS A 141 4.15 2.87 -6.51
N VAL A 142 4.99 2.21 -7.33
CA VAL A 142 5.46 2.76 -8.62
C VAL A 142 4.28 2.93 -9.60
N ASN A 143 3.36 1.96 -9.64
CA ASN A 143 2.14 2.05 -10.46
C ASN A 143 1.31 3.28 -10.06
N ILE A 144 1.00 3.43 -8.78
CA ILE A 144 0.24 4.58 -8.27
C ILE A 144 0.95 5.90 -8.59
N LEU A 145 2.28 5.97 -8.46
CA LEU A 145 3.07 7.15 -8.81
C LEU A 145 2.94 7.51 -10.29
N ILE A 146 2.98 6.50 -11.18
CA ILE A 146 2.81 6.72 -12.61
C ILE A 146 1.38 7.16 -12.94
N LYS A 147 0.35 6.50 -12.37
CA LYS A 147 -1.05 6.95 -12.51
C LYS A 147 -1.19 8.41 -12.07
N TYR A 148 -0.63 8.77 -10.91
CA TYR A 148 -0.65 10.12 -10.38
C TYR A 148 0.02 11.13 -11.32
N ALA A 149 1.20 10.79 -11.86
CA ALA A 149 1.91 11.65 -12.81
C ALA A 149 1.10 11.87 -14.09
N LEU A 150 0.51 10.80 -14.66
CA LEU A 150 -0.33 10.88 -15.85
C LEU A 150 -1.54 11.76 -15.64
N HIS A 151 -2.29 11.56 -14.55
CA HIS A 151 -3.45 12.38 -14.22
C HIS A 151 -3.06 13.85 -13.99
N THR A 152 -1.91 14.11 -13.36
CA THR A 152 -1.42 15.48 -13.17
C THR A 152 -1.05 16.14 -14.51
N ILE A 153 -0.47 15.39 -15.45
CA ILE A 153 -0.15 15.89 -16.80
C ILE A 153 -1.44 16.18 -17.57
N ASP A 154 -2.43 15.28 -17.49
CA ASP A 154 -3.72 15.39 -18.16
C ASP A 154 -4.51 16.63 -17.68
N LEU A 155 -4.52 16.89 -16.37
CA LEU A 155 -5.15 18.09 -15.79
C LEU A 155 -4.52 19.41 -16.26
N ASN A 156 -3.25 19.40 -16.64
CA ASN A 156 -2.53 20.58 -17.12
C ASN A 156 -2.59 20.73 -18.66
N ARG A 157 -3.19 19.76 -19.38
CA ARG A 157 -3.36 19.84 -20.85
C ARG A 157 -4.69 20.46 -21.20
N GLU A 158 -4.67 21.37 -22.18
CA GLU A 158 -5.89 21.95 -22.77
C GLU A 158 -6.57 21.00 -23.77
N ILE A 159 -5.84 20.01 -24.30
CA ILE A 159 -6.30 19.07 -25.32
C ILE A 159 -6.57 17.69 -24.69
N PHE A 160 -7.74 17.12 -24.98
CA PHE A 160 -8.13 15.78 -24.53
C PHE A 160 -7.15 14.70 -25.00
N TRP A 161 -6.68 13.86 -24.08
CA TRP A 161 -5.69 12.82 -24.38
C TRP A 161 -6.36 11.50 -24.87
N GLU A 162 -6.53 11.37 -26.18
CA GLU A 162 -7.18 10.20 -26.79
C GLU A 162 -6.47 8.86 -26.53
N SER A 163 -5.13 8.84 -26.43
CA SER A 163 -4.34 7.61 -26.21
C SER A 163 -4.11 7.23 -24.74
N LYS A 164 -4.72 7.96 -23.79
CA LYS A 164 -4.53 7.73 -22.35
C LYS A 164 -4.93 6.31 -21.92
N ALA A 165 -6.05 5.80 -22.43
CA ALA A 165 -6.53 4.44 -22.13
C ALA A 165 -5.55 3.36 -22.59
N VAL A 166 -4.90 3.55 -23.74
CA VAL A 166 -3.89 2.61 -24.27
C VAL A 166 -2.65 2.59 -23.38
N PHE A 167 -2.23 3.75 -22.86
CA PHE A 167 -1.11 3.81 -21.90
C PHE A 167 -1.44 3.12 -20.58
N PHE A 168 -2.65 3.30 -20.04
CA PHE A 168 -3.09 2.57 -18.85
C PHE A 168 -3.10 1.05 -19.07
N LEU A 169 -3.57 0.59 -20.23
CA LEU A 169 -3.54 -0.82 -20.58
C LEU A 169 -2.10 -1.38 -20.58
N TYR A 170 -1.14 -0.67 -21.20
CA TYR A 170 0.26 -1.10 -21.20
C TYR A 170 0.87 -1.10 -19.80
N MET A 171 0.51 -0.12 -18.97
CA MET A 171 0.95 -0.02 -17.59
C MET A 171 0.46 -1.18 -16.73
N GLU A 172 -0.82 -1.55 -16.88
CA GLU A 172 -1.44 -2.67 -16.16
C GLU A 172 -0.94 -4.03 -16.66
N LEU A 173 -0.49 -4.12 -17.92
CA LEU A 173 0.10 -5.35 -18.46
C LEU A 173 1.54 -5.59 -17.97
N VAL A 174 2.32 -4.51 -17.79
CA VAL A 174 3.76 -4.61 -17.50
C VAL A 174 4.06 -4.75 -16.01
N MET A 175 3.22 -4.20 -15.14
CA MET A 175 3.38 -4.22 -13.68
C MET A 175 2.39 -5.14 -12.99
#